data_AF-A0A7S0VVU1-F1
#
_entry.id   AF-A0A7S0VVU1-F1
#
_cell.length_a   1.000
_cell.length_b   1.000
_cell.length_c   1.000
_cell.angle_alpha   90.00
_cell.angle_beta   90.00
_cell.angle_gamma   90.00
#
_symmetry.space_group_name_H-M   'P 1'
#
loop_
_entity.id
_entity.type
_entity.pdbx_description
1 polymer ?
#
loop_
_entity_poly.entity_id
_entity_poly.type
_entity_poly.pdbx_seq_one_letter_code
_entity_poly.pdbx_strand_id
1 'polypeptide(L)'
;VASLFFGTFLLMQVFGKAKVHTAPVLPTPSIAPPGGERLAGPVRVRIQSKAVGAKIVYTLDGSDPRTSQQTMRYDRDIVIGEKMDSHKDGRVTVNAVVQKPQMQDSQVASAVFSFQPSSNAGDETK
;
A
#
# COMPACT_ATOMS: atom_id res chain seq x y z
N VAL A 1 15.03 -8.19 14.85
CA VAL A 1 15.30 -6.97 14.05
C VAL A 1 14.11 -6.04 14.15
N ALA A 2 14.16 -5.12 15.12
CA ALA A 2 13.10 -4.14 15.37
C ALA A 2 13.17 -3.06 14.29
N SER A 3 12.10 -2.87 13.51
CA SER A 3 12.03 -1.78 12.56
C SER A 3 11.30 -0.60 13.22
N LEU A 4 12.08 0.23 13.91
CA LEU A 4 11.70 1.59 14.25
C LEU A 4 11.74 2.40 12.96
N PHE A 5 10.58 2.76 12.41
CA PHE A 5 10.47 3.96 11.58
C PHE A 5 9.63 4.97 12.33
N PHE A 6 10.33 5.80 13.11
CA PHE A 6 9.84 7.08 13.58
C PHE A 6 9.50 7.91 12.34
N GLY A 7 8.21 7.99 12.01
CA GLY A 7 7.71 9.00 11.08
C GLY A 7 8.02 10.37 11.67
N THR A 8 8.94 11.09 11.04
CA THR A 8 9.26 12.49 11.33
C THR A 8 8.03 13.35 11.10
N PHE A 9 7.27 13.61 12.16
CA PHE A 9 6.19 14.59 12.14
C PHE A 9 6.77 15.95 12.58
N LEU A 10 7.36 16.69 11.64
CA LEU A 10 7.79 18.07 11.88
C LEU A 10 6.53 18.96 11.94
N LEU A 11 6.20 19.42 13.15
CA LEU A 11 5.10 20.35 13.38
C LEU A 11 5.55 21.80 13.10
N MET A 12 5.04 22.43 12.05
CA MET A 12 4.98 23.89 11.98
C MET A 12 3.69 24.33 12.70
N GLN A 13 3.79 24.91 13.89
CA GLN A 13 2.81 25.87 14.39
C GLN A 13 3.52 26.99 15.15
N VAL A 14 3.51 28.19 14.56
CA VAL A 14 3.82 29.46 15.20
C VAL A 14 2.49 30.08 15.68
N PHE A 15 2.56 30.81 16.81
CA PHE A 15 1.56 31.65 17.47
C PHE A 15 0.83 31.07 18.70
N GLY A 16 1.24 31.59 19.87
CA GLY A 16 0.37 32.02 20.97
C GLY A 16 -0.31 30.93 21.80
N LYS A 17 0.15 30.77 23.06
CA LYS A 17 -0.52 30.05 24.18
C LYS A 17 -1.73 29.17 23.77
N ALA A 18 -1.49 28.00 23.18
CA ALA A 18 -2.54 27.12 22.67
C ALA A 18 -2.44 25.71 23.27
N LYS A 19 -3.58 25.22 23.75
CA LYS A 19 -3.84 23.82 24.12
C LYS A 19 -3.42 22.93 22.95
N VAL A 20 -2.49 21.99 23.17
CA VAL A 20 -2.01 21.07 22.12
C VAL A 20 -3.22 20.26 21.62
N HIS A 21 -3.74 20.63 20.45
CA HIS A 21 -4.85 19.95 19.81
C HIS A 21 -4.27 18.87 18.91
N THR A 22 -3.85 17.75 19.50
CA THR A 22 -3.36 16.61 18.73
C THR A 22 -4.51 16.05 17.90
N ALA A 23 -4.41 16.15 16.58
CA ALA A 23 -5.39 15.56 15.67
C ALA A 23 -5.41 14.02 15.83
N PRO A 24 -6.59 13.37 15.81
CA PRO A 24 -6.68 11.92 15.92
C PRO A 24 -6.02 11.21 14.73
N VAL A 25 -5.43 10.04 14.99
CA VAL A 25 -4.78 9.17 14.00
C VAL A 25 -5.81 8.27 13.32
N LEU A 26 -5.71 8.11 12.00
CA LEU A 26 -6.59 7.24 11.22
C LEU A 26 -6.24 5.75 11.41
N PRO A 27 -7.23 4.85 11.38
CA PRO A 27 -6.98 3.41 11.40
C PRO A 27 -6.23 2.96 10.15
N THR A 28 -5.25 2.08 10.34
CA THR A 28 -4.53 1.40 9.26
C THR A 28 -5.51 0.63 8.36
N PRO A 29 -5.41 0.75 7.02
CA PRO A 29 -6.26 -0.02 6.13
C PRO A 29 -5.89 -1.51 6.18
N SER A 30 -6.84 -2.39 5.90
CA SER A 30 -6.60 -3.83 5.74
C SER A 30 -6.54 -4.19 4.26
N ILE A 31 -5.56 -5.02 3.89
CA ILE A 31 -5.37 -5.53 2.52
C ILE A 31 -5.73 -7.02 2.50
N ALA A 32 -6.58 -7.43 1.56
CA ALA A 32 -7.00 -8.81 1.38
C ALA A 32 -6.85 -9.23 -0.10
N PRO A 33 -6.17 -10.34 -0.42
CA PRO A 33 -5.44 -11.21 0.52
C PRO A 33 -4.23 -10.51 1.17
N PRO A 34 -3.72 -11.00 2.31
CA PRO A 34 -2.60 -10.37 3.03
C PRO A 34 -1.25 -10.47 2.29
N GLY A 35 -1.19 -11.24 1.20
CA GLY A 35 0.06 -11.56 0.50
C GLY A 35 0.83 -12.69 1.18
N GLY A 36 2.11 -12.82 0.82
CA GLY A 36 3.04 -13.80 1.39
C GLY A 36 3.13 -15.14 0.64
N GLU A 37 2.08 -15.52 -0.07
CA GLU A 37 2.06 -16.76 -0.87
C GLU A 37 2.52 -16.53 -2.31
N ARG A 38 2.96 -17.62 -2.95
CA ARG A 38 3.32 -17.63 -4.36
C ARG A 38 2.09 -17.97 -5.21
N LEU A 39 1.68 -17.03 -6.04
CA LEU A 39 0.47 -17.11 -6.86
C LEU A 39 0.78 -17.65 -8.25
N ALA A 40 -0.07 -18.53 -8.76
CA ALA A 40 0.03 -19.07 -10.12
C ALA A 40 -0.72 -18.24 -11.18
N GLY A 41 -1.45 -17.20 -10.77
CA GLY A 41 -2.25 -16.38 -11.67
C GLY A 41 -2.75 -15.08 -11.02
N PRO A 42 -3.57 -14.30 -11.74
CA PRO A 42 -4.03 -13.00 -11.28
C PRO A 42 -4.81 -13.08 -9.96
N VAL A 43 -4.65 -12.07 -9.11
CA VAL A 43 -5.39 -11.95 -7.86
C VAL A 43 -6.09 -10.59 -7.77
N ARG A 44 -7.28 -10.61 -7.19
CA ARG A 44 -8.04 -9.41 -6.83
C ARG A 44 -7.69 -8.99 -5.41
N VAL A 45 -7.11 -7.81 -5.28
CA VAL A 45 -6.72 -7.19 -4.01
C VAL A 45 -7.76 -6.15 -3.62
N ARG A 46 -8.31 -6.31 -2.41
CA ARG A 46 -9.26 -5.39 -1.79
C ARG A 46 -8.59 -4.65 -0.64
N ILE A 47 -8.82 -3.34 -0.57
CA ILE A 47 -8.34 -2.48 0.51
C ILE A 47 -9.54 -1.90 1.25
N GLN A 48 -9.56 -2.00 2.58
CA GLN A 48 -10.68 -1.53 3.40
C GLN A 48 -10.20 -0.69 4.58
N SER A 49 -11.01 0.27 5.01
CA SER A 49 -10.78 1.03 6.25
C SER A 49 -12.11 1.38 6.91
N LYS A 50 -12.10 1.46 8.25
CA LYS A 50 -13.26 1.89 9.05
C LYS A 50 -13.39 3.41 9.13
N ALA A 51 -12.45 4.17 8.56
CA ALA A 51 -12.44 5.63 8.59
C ALA A 51 -13.47 6.23 7.62
N VAL A 52 -14.65 6.58 8.15
CA VAL A 52 -15.73 7.16 7.35
C VAL A 52 -15.33 8.53 6.77
N GLY A 53 -15.53 8.68 5.46
CA GLY A 53 -15.21 9.91 4.72
C GLY A 53 -13.71 10.16 4.52
N ALA A 54 -12.86 9.17 4.80
CA ALA A 54 -11.43 9.23 4.49
C ALA A 54 -11.15 8.69 3.08
N LYS A 55 -9.99 9.04 2.54
CA LYS A 55 -9.49 8.58 1.25
C LYS A 55 -8.45 7.49 1.49
N ILE A 56 -8.46 6.45 0.68
CA ILE A 56 -7.40 5.42 0.68
C ILE A 56 -6.53 5.67 -0.56
N VAL A 57 -5.20 5.72 -0.36
CA VAL A 57 -4.22 5.83 -1.44
C VAL A 57 -3.19 4.72 -1.31
N TYR A 58 -2.65 4.25 -2.44
CA TYR A 58 -1.78 3.08 -2.50
C TYR A 58 -0.74 3.17 -3.62
N THR A 59 0.25 2.29 -3.55
CA THR A 59 1.29 2.06 -4.58
C THR A 59 1.42 0.55 -4.82
N LEU A 60 1.99 0.16 -5.97
CA LEU A 60 2.19 -1.26 -6.36
C LEU A 60 3.68 -1.65 -6.46
N ASP A 61 4.57 -0.66 -6.40
CA ASP A 61 6.03 -0.81 -6.48
C ASP A 61 6.69 -0.91 -5.09
N GLY A 62 5.90 -0.83 -4.01
CA GLY A 62 6.39 -0.81 -2.63
C GLY A 62 6.92 0.53 -2.13
N SER A 63 6.76 1.62 -2.88
CA SER A 63 7.07 2.97 -2.40
C SER A 63 6.05 3.47 -1.35
N ASP A 64 6.37 4.52 -0.57
CA ASP A 64 5.42 5.12 0.37
C ASP A 64 4.33 5.90 -0.41
N PRO A 65 3.03 5.55 -0.26
CA PRO A 65 1.96 6.25 -0.98
C PRO A 65 1.80 7.73 -0.62
N ARG A 66 2.40 8.21 0.48
CA ARG A 66 2.32 9.62 0.88
C ARG A 66 3.20 10.53 0.03
N THR A 67 4.30 10.00 -0.51
CA THR A 67 5.35 10.78 -1.17
C THR A 67 5.67 10.29 -2.59
N SER A 68 5.23 9.08 -2.95
CA SER A 68 5.50 8.51 -4.25
C SER A 68 4.78 9.25 -5.38
N GLN A 69 5.47 9.39 -6.51
CA GLN A 69 4.88 9.84 -7.77
C GLN A 69 4.00 8.76 -8.42
N GLN A 70 4.11 7.51 -7.98
CA GLN A 70 3.28 6.39 -8.45
C GLN A 70 2.02 6.16 -7.61
N THR A 71 1.70 7.08 -6.69
CA THR A 71 0.53 6.99 -5.84
C THR A 71 -0.76 6.98 -6.64
N MET A 72 -1.63 6.02 -6.31
CA MET A 72 -2.95 5.84 -6.88
C MET A 72 -4.01 5.95 -5.80
N ARG A 73 -5.21 6.41 -6.19
CA ARG A 73 -6.38 6.42 -5.32
C ARG A 73 -7.09 5.08 -5.40
N TYR A 74 -7.50 4.53 -4.26
CA TYR A 74 -8.29 3.31 -4.22
C TYR A 74 -9.79 3.63 -4.34
N ASP A 75 -10.36 3.30 -5.50
CA ASP A 75 -11.80 3.44 -5.78
C ASP A 75 -12.47 2.11 -6.17
N ARG A 76 -11.69 1.04 -6.44
CA ARG A 76 -12.16 -0.31 -6.78
C ARG A 76 -11.10 -1.37 -6.49
N ASP A 77 -11.52 -2.63 -6.43
CA ASP A 77 -10.63 -3.79 -6.30
C ASP A 77 -9.52 -3.74 -7.38
N ILE A 78 -8.28 -4.01 -6.94
CA ILE A 78 -7.08 -3.95 -7.79
C ILE A 78 -6.85 -5.36 -8.33
N VAL A 79 -6.64 -5.49 -9.64
CA VAL A 79 -6.22 -6.78 -10.22
C VAL A 79 -4.73 -6.73 -10.50
N ILE A 80 -3.97 -7.66 -9.93
CA ILE A 80 -2.53 -7.79 -10.12
C ILE A 80 -2.20 -9.17 -10.72
N GLY A 81 -1.13 -9.26 -11.51
CA GLY A 81 -0.71 -10.51 -12.15
C GLY A 81 -1.31 -10.79 -13.54
N GLU A 82 -2.19 -9.92 -14.09
CA GLU A 82 -2.72 -10.09 -15.46
C GLU A 82 -1.67 -9.84 -16.54
N LYS A 83 -0.67 -8.99 -16.27
CA LYS A 83 0.46 -8.71 -17.17
C LYS A 83 1.73 -9.23 -16.53
N MET A 84 1.88 -10.55 -16.50
CA MET A 84 3.02 -11.25 -15.88
C MET A 84 4.39 -10.83 -16.45
N ASP A 85 4.41 -10.17 -17.62
CA ASP A 85 5.64 -9.65 -18.26
C ASP A 85 6.11 -8.27 -17.73
N SER A 86 5.32 -7.61 -16.87
CA SER A 86 5.55 -6.19 -16.52
C SER A 86 6.20 -5.92 -15.16
N HIS A 87 6.37 -6.93 -14.30
CA HIS A 87 7.21 -6.85 -13.12
C HIS A 87 8.43 -7.74 -13.32
N LYS A 88 9.59 -7.11 -13.55
CA LYS A 88 10.89 -7.78 -13.80
C LYS A 88 11.25 -8.85 -12.76
N ASP A 89 10.69 -8.76 -11.55
CA ASP A 89 11.04 -9.61 -10.42
C ASP A 89 9.93 -10.61 -10.03
N GLY A 90 8.82 -10.66 -10.79
CA GLY A 90 7.66 -11.49 -10.46
C GLY A 90 7.04 -11.16 -9.10
N ARG A 91 7.22 -9.94 -8.60
CA ARG A 91 6.73 -9.49 -7.29
C ARG A 91 6.00 -8.16 -7.41
N VAL A 92 4.89 -8.01 -6.72
CA VAL A 92 4.14 -6.75 -6.61
C VAL A 92 3.97 -6.43 -5.13
N THR A 93 4.30 -5.21 -4.71
CA THR A 93 4.18 -4.78 -3.31
C THR A 93 3.12 -3.70 -3.19
N VAL A 94 2.01 -4.03 -2.56
CA VAL A 94 0.92 -3.10 -2.29
C VAL A 94 1.17 -2.41 -0.95
N ASN A 95 1.48 -1.12 -0.99
CA ASN A 95 1.47 -0.28 0.21
C ASN A 95 0.25 0.63 0.18
N ALA A 96 -0.43 0.81 1.32
CA ALA A 96 -1.65 1.63 1.40
C ALA A 96 -1.72 2.47 2.69
N VAL A 97 -2.28 3.67 2.58
CA VAL A 97 -2.56 4.58 3.71
C VAL A 97 -3.93 5.22 3.58
N VAL A 98 -4.48 5.65 4.72
CA VAL A 98 -5.75 6.35 4.83
C VAL A 98 -5.46 7.81 5.19
N GLN A 99 -6.05 8.74 4.43
CA GLN A 99 -5.86 10.19 4.58
C GLN A 99 -7.19 10.91 4.75
N LYS A 100 -7.23 11.90 5.63
CA LYS A 100 -8.38 12.78 5.82
C LYS A 100 -7.91 14.15 6.31
N PRO A 101 -8.42 15.28 5.74
CA PRO A 101 -8.04 16.60 6.20
C PRO A 101 -8.21 16.75 7.71
N GLN A 102 -7.27 17.46 8.35
CA GLN A 102 -7.26 17.73 9.79
C GLN A 102 -7.13 16.50 10.69
N MET A 103 -6.78 15.33 10.14
CA MET A 103 -6.41 14.11 10.87
C MET A 103 -4.96 13.74 10.58
N GLN A 104 -4.35 12.96 11.47
CA GLN A 104 -3.07 12.32 11.17
C GLN A 104 -3.31 11.08 10.28
N ASP A 105 -2.53 10.95 9.22
CA ASP A 105 -2.55 9.80 8.30
C ASP A 105 -2.35 8.48 9.05
N SER A 106 -2.90 7.40 8.49
CA SER A 106 -2.71 6.07 9.07
C SER A 106 -1.26 5.57 8.95
N GLN A 107 -0.93 4.50 9.69
CA GLN A 107 0.26 3.71 9.36
C GLN A 107 0.13 3.10 7.95
N VAL A 108 1.26 2.70 7.36
CA VAL A 108 1.30 2.01 6.07
C VAL A 108 0.90 0.55 6.28
N ALA A 109 -0.14 0.11 5.59
CA ALA A 109 -0.41 -1.31 5.40
C ALA A 109 0.43 -1.82 4.23
N SER A 110 1.00 -3.01 4.33
CA SER A 110 1.83 -3.59 3.27
C SER A 110 1.45 -5.04 3.01
N ALA A 111 1.38 -5.42 1.74
CA ALA A 111 1.18 -6.79 1.28
C ALA A 111 2.09 -7.06 0.07
N VAL A 112 2.80 -8.19 0.10
CA VAL A 112 3.71 -8.59 -0.98
C VAL A 112 3.13 -9.80 -1.69
N PHE A 113 3.00 -9.71 -3.00
CA PHE A 113 2.50 -10.77 -3.87
C PHE A 113 3.62 -11.26 -4.75
N SER A 114 3.98 -12.54 -4.61
CA SER A 114 4.96 -13.18 -5.48
C SER A 114 4.22 -14.05 -6.48
N PHE A 115 4.59 -13.97 -7.74
CA PHE A 115 4.01 -14.75 -8.82
C PHE A 115 4.99 -15.83 -9.26
N GLN A 116 4.46 -16.98 -9.65
CA GLN A 116 5.27 -17.96 -10.36
C GLN A 116 5.70 -17.35 -11.71
N PRO A 117 6.95 -17.57 -12.16
CA PRO A 117 7.29 -17.23 -13.52
C PRO A 117 6.31 -17.96 -14.44
N SER A 118 5.81 -17.27 -15.45
CA SER A 118 5.09 -17.91 -16.54
C SER A 118 6.04 -18.95 -17.15
N SER A 119 5.78 -20.23 -16.86
CA SER A 119 6.50 -21.30 -17.53
C SER A 119 6.13 -21.21 -19.00
N ASN A 120 7.02 -20.70 -19.85
CA ASN A 120 7.02 -21.10 -21.24
C ASN A 120 7.46 -22.56 -21.26
N ALA A 121 6.53 -23.46 -20.93
CA ALA A 121 6.64 -24.88 -21.21
C ALA A 121 6.50 -25.00 -22.74
N GLY A 122 7.63 -24.92 -23.42
CA GLY A 122 7.69 -24.83 -24.88
C GLY A 122 9.09 -24.62 -25.41
N ASP A 123 10.06 -25.36 -24.86
CA ASP A 123 11.18 -25.83 -25.68
C ASP A 123 11.47 -27.28 -25.26
N GLU A 124 10.48 -28.14 -25.51
CA GLU A 124 10.70 -29.58 -25.58
C GLU A 124 11.51 -29.87 -26.84
N THR A 125 12.74 -30.35 -26.63
CA THR A 125 13.44 -31.33 -27.48
C THR A 125 13.39 -31.15 -29.00
N LYS A 126 14.56 -30.79 -29.57
CA LYS A 126 15.21 -31.65 -30.57
C LYS A 126 16.73 -31.55 -30.47
#